data_AF-A0A1U7GID3-F1
#
_entry.id   AF-A0A1U7GID3-F1
#
_cell.length_a   1.000
_cell.length_b   1.000
_cell.length_c   1.000
_cell.angle_alpha   90.00
_cell.angle_beta   90.00
_cell.angle_gamma   90.00
#
_symmetry.space_group_name_H-M   'P 1'
#
loop_
_entity.id
_entity.type
_entity.pdbx_description
1 polymer ?
#
loop_
_entity_poly.entity_id
_entity_poly.type
_entity_poly.pdbx_seq_one_letter_code
_entity_poly.pdbx_strand_id
1 'polypeptide(L)'
;MGLLVFAFFVLMAYGSLRLMIKAVAWATGSRYQAFRRLASRFNGRYETRGLADSPIVSFPHGEDLVRVGLAPASARKAGVISTRVVVRFRRGIPFRLDLLPTDAPALRQAAKGTQPVRVGDREFDGAFVVRANDPDMARDFLDPGTRWAVHGLQRLVHPGGLSVAVSPERLLVQVDRDLSDDADALFAAVADTLTIHEGLRAGVRRRISEGVKVLEGDGRPDPDEGPPVCKVCGEAVDEGPAIVCEKCGAPHHRDCWEFVGWCSIYGCGGKVGKPAPASALRATAPAPPHS
;
A
#
# COMPACT_ATOMS: atom_id res chain seq x y z
N MET A 1 39.15 -58.89 -1.18
CA MET A 1 39.66 -57.51 -1.39
C MET A 1 38.65 -56.61 -2.09
N GLY A 2 38.13 -56.95 -3.29
CA GLY A 2 37.22 -56.07 -4.05
C GLY A 2 35.94 -55.61 -3.32
N LEU A 3 35.25 -56.51 -2.61
CA LEU A 3 34.02 -56.17 -1.88
C LEU A 3 34.24 -55.18 -0.73
N LEU A 4 35.37 -55.29 -0.01
CA LEU A 4 35.71 -54.38 1.08
C LEU A 4 36.03 -52.97 0.58
N VAL A 5 36.78 -52.89 -0.53
CA VAL A 5 37.10 -51.61 -1.19
C VAL A 5 35.81 -50.95 -1.70
N PHE A 6 34.94 -51.71 -2.35
CA PHE A 6 33.63 -51.21 -2.81
C PHE A 6 32.77 -50.70 -1.65
N ALA A 7 32.64 -51.47 -0.57
CA ALA A 7 31.88 -51.07 0.61
C ALA A 7 32.43 -49.77 1.25
N PHE A 8 33.75 -49.61 1.29
CA PHE A 8 34.39 -48.38 1.77
C PHE A 8 34.03 -47.17 0.91
N PHE A 9 34.08 -47.27 -0.42
CA PHE A 9 33.69 -46.18 -1.31
C PHE A 9 32.21 -45.79 -1.18
N VAL A 10 31.32 -46.78 -1.05
CA VAL A 10 29.88 -46.54 -0.83
C VAL A 10 29.65 -45.80 0.49
N LEU A 11 30.32 -46.22 1.57
CA LEU A 11 30.22 -45.56 2.87
C LEU A 11 30.78 -44.13 2.84
N MET A 12 31.92 -43.90 2.17
CA MET A 12 32.50 -42.57 1.99
C MET A 12 31.56 -41.65 1.18
N ALA A 13 30.98 -42.14 0.09
CA ALA A 13 30.02 -41.39 -0.72
C ALA A 13 28.73 -41.08 0.05
N TYR A 14 28.23 -42.02 0.86
CA TYR A 14 27.08 -41.79 1.72
C TYR A 14 27.38 -40.75 2.81
N GLY A 15 28.55 -40.85 3.44
CA GLY A 15 29.03 -39.91 4.45
C GLY A 15 29.18 -38.48 3.90
N SER A 16 29.79 -38.33 2.71
CA SER A 16 29.96 -37.03 2.06
C SER A 16 28.62 -36.43 1.64
N LEU A 17 27.70 -37.24 1.10
CA LEU A 17 26.34 -36.79 0.77
C LEU A 17 25.58 -36.31 2.01
N ARG A 18 25.66 -37.04 3.13
CA ARG A 18 25.05 -36.63 4.42
C ARG A 18 25.66 -35.35 4.96
N LEU A 19 26.98 -35.19 4.87
CA LEU A 19 27.67 -33.96 5.28
C LEU A 19 27.25 -32.77 4.42
N MET A 20 27.16 -32.95 3.10
CA MET A 20 26.66 -31.90 2.20
C MET A 20 25.22 -31.52 2.52
N ILE A 21 24.32 -32.48 2.76
CA ILE A 21 22.93 -32.18 3.16
C ILE A 21 22.90 -31.40 4.47
N LYS A 22 23.71 -31.76 5.47
CA LYS A 22 23.80 -31.03 6.75
C LYS A 22 24.39 -29.63 6.57
N ALA A 23 25.43 -29.47 5.75
CA ALA A 23 26.02 -28.18 5.46
C ALA A 23 25.03 -27.26 4.73
N VAL A 24 24.28 -27.79 3.77
CA VAL A 24 23.20 -27.06 3.08
C VAL A 24 22.08 -26.71 4.05
N ALA A 25 21.65 -27.63 4.92
CA ALA A 25 20.62 -27.37 5.92
C ALA A 25 21.06 -26.34 6.98
N TRP A 26 22.34 -26.34 7.36
CA TRP A 26 22.90 -25.36 8.28
C TRP A 26 23.01 -23.98 7.63
N ALA A 27 23.52 -23.92 6.40
CA ALA A 27 23.63 -22.69 5.61
C ALA A 27 22.26 -22.09 5.27
N THR A 28 21.26 -22.92 4.95
CA THR A 28 19.88 -22.46 4.70
C THR A 28 19.13 -22.17 6.01
N GLY A 29 19.48 -22.89 7.08
CA GLY A 29 19.00 -22.67 8.42
C GLY A 29 19.44 -21.32 8.96
N SER A 30 20.70 -20.91 8.82
CA SER A 30 21.15 -19.60 9.29
C SER A 30 20.48 -18.46 8.54
N ARG A 31 20.29 -18.62 7.22
CA ARG A 31 19.88 -17.57 6.27
C ARG A 31 18.58 -16.83 6.59
N TYR A 32 17.71 -17.39 7.43
CA TYR A 32 16.42 -16.78 7.80
C TYR A 32 16.18 -16.76 9.31
N GLN A 33 17.27 -16.73 10.10
CA GLN A 33 17.15 -16.71 11.55
C GLN A 33 16.42 -15.45 12.05
N ALA A 34 16.62 -14.29 11.42
CA ALA A 34 15.94 -13.05 11.79
C ALA A 34 14.41 -13.18 11.70
N PHE A 35 13.90 -13.76 10.61
CA PHE A 35 12.47 -13.97 10.41
C PHE A 35 11.86 -14.94 11.43
N ARG A 36 12.56 -16.01 11.82
CA ARG A 36 12.06 -16.92 12.86
C ARG A 36 12.01 -16.26 14.23
N ARG A 37 13.04 -15.47 14.57
CA ARG A 37 13.03 -14.67 15.79
C ARG A 37 11.91 -13.61 15.77
N LEU A 38 11.64 -13.02 14.61
CA LEU A 38 10.55 -12.07 14.41
C LEU A 38 9.20 -12.73 14.68
N ALA A 39 8.97 -13.91 14.08
CA ALA A 39 7.75 -14.68 14.32
C ALA A 39 7.58 -15.01 15.81
N SER A 40 8.64 -15.45 16.48
CA SER A 40 8.59 -15.71 17.93
C SER A 40 8.28 -14.45 18.75
N ARG A 41 8.90 -13.30 18.40
CA ARG A 41 8.74 -12.04 19.14
C ARG A 41 7.32 -11.49 19.05
N PHE A 42 6.71 -11.57 17.88
CA PHE A 42 5.37 -11.03 17.61
C PHE A 42 4.26 -12.09 17.68
N ASN A 43 4.56 -13.28 18.22
CA ASN A 43 3.64 -14.43 18.24
C ASN A 43 2.99 -14.70 16.86
N GLY A 44 3.81 -14.58 15.82
CA GLY A 44 3.42 -14.69 14.42
C GLY A 44 3.65 -16.07 13.82
N ARG A 45 3.13 -16.25 12.61
CA ARG A 45 3.34 -17.43 11.79
C ARG A 45 4.49 -17.20 10.80
N TYR A 46 5.51 -18.04 10.87
CA TYR A 46 6.57 -18.15 9.87
C TYR A 46 6.15 -19.16 8.78
N GLU A 47 6.21 -18.75 7.52
CA GLU A 47 5.87 -19.56 6.35
C GLU A 47 7.03 -19.57 5.34
N THR A 48 7.38 -20.76 4.86
CA THR A 48 8.32 -20.98 3.75
C THR A 48 7.68 -21.95 2.78
N ARG A 49 7.43 -21.54 1.53
CA ARG A 49 6.72 -22.36 0.53
C ARG A 49 7.63 -23.24 -0.33
N GLY A 50 8.93 -23.31 -0.01
CA GLY A 50 9.89 -24.17 -0.67
C GLY A 50 11.31 -23.66 -0.48
N LEU A 51 12.28 -24.32 -1.11
CA LEU A 51 13.70 -23.89 -1.09
C LEU A 51 13.93 -22.60 -1.89
N ALA A 52 13.06 -22.29 -2.85
CA ALA A 52 13.15 -21.10 -3.70
C ALA A 52 12.24 -19.94 -3.24
N ASP A 53 11.28 -20.20 -2.35
CA ASP A 53 10.34 -19.18 -1.91
C ASP A 53 10.94 -18.35 -0.77
N SER A 54 10.82 -17.03 -0.90
CA SER A 54 11.23 -16.11 0.15
C SER A 54 10.44 -16.35 1.45
N PRO A 55 11.10 -16.29 2.63
CA PRO A 55 10.40 -16.44 3.90
C PRO A 55 9.37 -15.32 4.07
N ILE A 56 8.25 -15.67 4.71
CA ILE A 56 7.23 -14.71 5.09
C ILE A 56 6.89 -14.92 6.57
N VAL A 57 6.82 -13.83 7.31
CA VAL A 57 6.28 -13.80 8.67
C VAL A 57 5.00 -13.00 8.65
N SER A 58 3.96 -13.50 9.31
CA SER A 58 2.70 -12.78 9.47
C SER A 58 2.23 -12.79 10.91
N PHE A 59 1.73 -11.65 11.38
CA PHE A 59 1.21 -11.50 12.75
C PHE A 59 0.13 -10.42 12.79
N PRO A 60 -0.85 -10.52 13.71
CA PRO A 60 -1.83 -9.47 13.91
C PRO A 60 -1.19 -8.28 14.63
N HIS A 61 -1.65 -7.07 14.31
CA HIS A 61 -1.34 -5.85 15.05
C HIS A 61 -2.59 -4.98 15.11
N GLY A 62 -3.23 -4.93 16.28
CA GLY A 62 -4.59 -4.39 16.41
C GLY A 62 -5.59 -5.21 15.61
N GLU A 63 -6.37 -4.54 14.75
CA GLU A 63 -7.32 -5.20 13.84
C GLU A 63 -6.69 -5.61 12.50
N ASP A 64 -5.45 -5.20 12.25
CA ASP A 64 -4.78 -5.30 10.95
C ASP A 64 -3.78 -6.47 10.92
N LEU A 65 -3.40 -6.88 9.71
CA LEU A 65 -2.47 -8.00 9.51
C LEU A 65 -1.14 -7.49 8.95
N VAL A 66 -0.06 -7.73 9.69
CA VAL A 66 1.30 -7.43 9.25
C VAL A 66 1.88 -8.64 8.53
N ARG A 67 2.53 -8.40 7.39
CA ARG A 67 3.29 -9.40 6.63
C ARG A 67 4.68 -8.85 6.33
N VAL A 68 5.69 -9.57 6.77
CA VAL A 68 7.10 -9.25 6.57
C VAL A 68 7.69 -10.32 5.66
N GLY A 69 8.44 -9.94 4.64
CA GLY A 69 9.08 -10.90 3.75
C GLY A 69 10.14 -10.27 2.88
N LEU A 70 10.84 -11.10 2.12
CA LEU A 70 11.75 -10.61 1.07
C LEU A 70 10.97 -10.39 -0.23
N ALA A 71 11.35 -9.37 -0.97
CA ALA A 71 10.87 -9.08 -2.31
C ALA A 71 12.00 -9.31 -3.31
N PRO A 72 11.69 -9.88 -4.50
CA PRO A 72 12.65 -9.84 -5.60
C PRO A 72 12.96 -8.39 -5.96
N ALA A 73 14.09 -8.21 -6.64
CA ALA A 73 14.64 -6.91 -6.99
C ALA A 73 13.57 -5.93 -7.45
N SER A 74 13.49 -4.81 -6.74
CA SER A 74 12.59 -3.73 -7.11
C SER A 74 13.03 -3.19 -8.47
N ALA A 75 12.07 -2.66 -9.24
CA ALA A 75 12.37 -2.02 -10.52
C ALA A 75 13.44 -0.91 -10.43
N ARG A 76 13.77 -0.42 -9.23
CA ARG A 76 14.80 0.59 -9.01
C ARG A 76 16.22 0.06 -9.15
N LYS A 77 16.47 -1.18 -8.76
CA LYS A 77 17.82 -1.75 -8.76
C LYS A 77 17.76 -3.26 -8.94
N ALA A 78 17.96 -3.69 -10.19
CA ALA A 78 18.04 -5.11 -10.53
C ALA A 78 19.08 -5.82 -9.66
N GLY A 79 18.75 -7.02 -9.19
CA GLY A 79 19.64 -7.87 -8.39
C GLY A 79 19.68 -7.58 -6.87
N VAL A 80 19.06 -6.50 -6.37
CA VAL A 80 19.04 -6.22 -4.92
C VAL A 80 17.80 -6.83 -4.28
N ILE A 81 17.99 -7.75 -3.33
CA ILE A 81 16.88 -8.28 -2.52
C ILE A 81 16.44 -7.21 -1.53
N SER A 82 15.15 -6.91 -1.50
CA SER A 82 14.58 -5.92 -0.58
C SER A 82 13.77 -6.59 0.52
N THR A 83 13.81 -6.04 1.72
CA THR A 83 12.90 -6.41 2.80
C THR A 83 11.64 -5.57 2.71
N ARG A 84 10.46 -6.19 2.81
CA ARG A 84 9.15 -5.53 2.74
C ARG A 84 8.33 -5.83 3.98
N VAL A 85 7.76 -4.77 4.56
CA VAL A 85 6.77 -4.82 5.63
C VAL A 85 5.45 -4.30 5.07
N VAL A 86 4.42 -5.13 5.09
CA VAL A 86 3.09 -4.80 4.59
C VAL A 86 2.10 -4.88 5.73
N VAL A 87 1.44 -3.78 6.05
CA VAL A 87 0.29 -3.77 6.97
C VAL A 87 -0.97 -3.72 6.14
N ARG A 88 -1.76 -4.78 6.14
CA ARG A 88 -3.05 -4.85 5.44
C ARG A 88 -4.15 -4.35 6.35
N PHE A 89 -4.87 -3.34 5.88
CA PHE A 89 -5.96 -2.76 6.63
C PHE A 89 -7.18 -3.66 6.58
N ARG A 90 -7.79 -3.93 7.73
CA ARG A 90 -9.07 -4.64 7.78
C ARG A 90 -10.21 -3.75 7.32
N ARG A 91 -10.13 -2.45 7.64
CA ARG A 91 -11.02 -1.41 7.14
C ARG A 91 -10.20 -0.47 6.27
N GLY A 92 -10.56 -0.39 4.99
CA GLY A 92 -9.82 0.44 4.05
C GLY A 92 -9.83 1.92 4.45
N ILE A 93 -8.82 2.65 4.02
CA ILE A 93 -8.63 4.08 4.31
C ILE A 93 -8.70 4.84 2.98
N PRO A 94 -9.50 5.91 2.81
CA PRO A 94 -9.60 6.65 1.55
C PRO A 94 -8.37 7.57 1.30
N PHE A 95 -7.17 7.07 1.57
CA PHE A 95 -5.93 7.82 1.53
C PHE A 95 -4.90 7.11 0.66
N ARG A 96 -4.18 7.91 -0.13
CA ARG A 96 -3.07 7.47 -0.97
C ARG A 96 -1.91 8.40 -0.72
N LEU A 97 -0.75 7.81 -0.46
CA LEU A 97 0.48 8.56 -0.27
C LEU A 97 1.65 7.75 -0.77
N ASP A 98 2.56 8.41 -1.47
CA ASP A 98 3.87 7.89 -1.83
C ASP A 98 4.93 8.80 -1.20
N LEU A 99 5.84 8.20 -0.43
CA LEU A 99 6.98 8.88 0.19
C LEU A 99 8.27 8.17 -0.23
N LEU A 100 9.18 8.97 -0.77
CA LEU A 100 10.41 8.50 -1.38
C LEU A 100 11.56 9.44 -1.04
N PRO A 101 12.80 8.94 -0.83
CA PRO A 101 13.94 9.82 -0.71
C PRO A 101 14.15 10.65 -1.98
N THR A 102 14.63 11.89 -1.83
CA THR A 102 14.90 12.79 -2.97
C THR A 102 15.92 12.19 -3.95
N ASP A 103 16.89 11.41 -3.45
CA ASP A 103 17.93 10.76 -4.25
C ASP A 103 17.49 9.44 -4.90
N ALA A 104 16.22 9.04 -4.75
CA ALA A 104 15.73 7.80 -5.34
C ALA A 104 15.76 7.88 -6.89
N PRO A 105 16.26 6.84 -7.58
CA PRO A 105 16.27 6.81 -9.04
C PRO A 105 14.85 6.97 -9.59
N ALA A 106 14.74 7.72 -10.70
CA ALA A 106 13.53 8.31 -11.27
C ALA A 106 12.22 7.60 -10.87
N LEU A 107 11.37 8.40 -10.23
CA LEU A 107 10.08 8.03 -9.63
C LEU A 107 9.28 7.01 -10.46
N ARG A 108 8.75 5.99 -9.77
CA ARG A 108 7.55 5.28 -10.25
C ARG A 108 6.53 6.33 -10.70
N GLN A 109 5.82 6.08 -11.81
CA GLN A 109 4.69 6.92 -12.20
C GLN A 109 3.84 7.19 -10.96
N ALA A 110 3.68 8.48 -10.63
CA ALA A 110 2.93 8.88 -9.46
C ALA A 110 1.54 8.26 -9.53
N ALA A 111 1.05 7.75 -8.42
CA ALA A 111 -0.31 7.25 -8.37
C ALA A 111 -1.25 8.37 -8.86
N LYS A 112 -2.13 8.03 -9.81
CA LYS A 112 -3.12 8.99 -10.36
C LYS A 112 -3.88 9.65 -9.21
N GLY A 113 -4.06 10.97 -9.29
CA GLY A 113 -4.76 11.76 -8.28
C GLY A 113 -3.93 12.07 -7.03
N THR A 114 -2.60 11.92 -7.08
CA THR A 114 -1.71 12.42 -6.02
C THR A 114 -1.01 13.70 -6.46
N GLN A 115 -0.80 14.61 -5.53
CA GLN A 115 -0.06 15.86 -5.72
C GLN A 115 1.10 15.99 -4.74
N PRO A 116 2.17 16.73 -5.06
CA PRO A 116 3.26 16.99 -4.13
C PRO A 116 2.77 17.66 -2.85
N VAL A 117 3.28 17.22 -1.70
CA VAL A 117 2.95 17.77 -0.39
C VAL A 117 4.24 18.22 0.30
N ARG A 118 4.22 19.43 0.87
CA ARG A 118 5.22 19.91 1.82
C ARG A 118 4.66 19.76 3.22
N VAL A 119 5.42 19.11 4.10
CA VAL A 119 5.03 18.88 5.50
C VAL A 119 5.28 20.13 6.35
N GLY A 120 6.19 21.01 5.91
CA GLY A 120 6.56 22.23 6.63
C GLY A 120 7.81 22.07 7.50
N ASP A 121 8.40 20.89 7.49
CA ASP A 121 9.66 20.56 8.15
C ASP A 121 10.79 20.59 7.10
N ARG A 122 11.69 21.58 7.20
CA ARG A 122 12.71 21.82 6.15
C ARG A 122 13.66 20.65 5.94
N GLU A 123 14.05 19.97 7.01
CA GLU A 123 14.96 18.83 6.93
C GLU A 123 14.26 17.66 6.23
N PHE A 124 13.04 17.34 6.66
CA PHE A 124 12.25 16.27 6.08
C PHE A 124 11.87 16.55 4.62
N ASP A 125 11.40 17.76 4.32
CA ASP A 125 11.00 18.20 2.98
C ASP A 125 12.20 18.30 2.01
N GLY A 126 13.44 18.36 2.53
CA GLY A 126 14.67 18.27 1.74
C GLY A 126 15.10 16.82 1.48
N ALA A 127 14.91 15.95 2.46
CA ALA A 127 15.29 14.54 2.37
C ALA A 127 14.30 13.66 1.61
N PHE A 128 13.01 14.03 1.60
CA PHE A 128 11.93 13.22 1.03
C PHE A 128 11.01 13.99 0.10
N VAL A 129 10.57 13.31 -0.95
CA VAL A 129 9.46 13.70 -1.82
C VAL A 129 8.20 12.99 -1.35
N VAL A 130 7.22 13.77 -0.91
CA VAL A 130 5.90 13.28 -0.51
C VAL A 130 4.87 13.64 -1.58
N ARG A 131 4.06 12.67 -1.98
CA ARG A 131 2.89 12.88 -2.84
C ARG A 131 1.67 12.24 -2.20
N ALA A 132 0.55 12.93 -2.17
CA ALA A 132 -0.69 12.39 -1.59
C ALA A 132 -1.94 12.90 -2.32
N ASN A 133 -3.05 12.18 -2.19
CA ASN A 133 -4.35 12.63 -2.70
C ASN A 133 -5.01 13.67 -1.78
N ASP A 134 -4.65 13.70 -0.50
CA ASP A 134 -5.12 14.67 0.49
C ASP A 134 -3.90 15.27 1.22
N PRO A 135 -3.49 16.52 0.90
CA PRO A 135 -2.35 17.17 1.53
C PRO A 135 -2.50 17.38 3.03
N ASP A 136 -3.71 17.66 3.51
CA ASP A 136 -3.94 17.94 4.92
C ASP A 136 -3.81 16.64 5.72
N MET A 137 -4.44 15.56 5.25
CA MET A 137 -4.28 14.24 5.86
C MET A 137 -2.83 13.76 5.81
N ALA A 138 -2.08 14.08 4.76
CA ALA A 138 -0.65 13.78 4.67
C ALA A 138 0.18 14.53 5.73
N ARG A 139 -0.11 15.81 6.00
CA ARG A 139 0.56 16.57 7.06
C ARG A 139 0.23 16.03 8.45
N ASP A 140 -1.03 15.66 8.67
CA ASP A 140 -1.46 15.05 9.94
C ASP A 140 -0.81 13.68 10.16
N PHE A 141 -0.75 12.85 9.12
CA PHE A 141 -0.08 11.56 9.16
C PHE A 141 1.42 11.70 9.43
N LEU A 142 2.08 12.64 8.74
CA LEU A 142 3.51 12.90 8.86
C LEU A 142 3.83 13.82 10.05
N ASP A 143 3.24 13.52 11.20
CA ASP A 143 3.60 14.14 12.48
C ASP A 143 5.07 13.85 12.85
N PRO A 144 5.67 14.58 13.82
CA PRO A 144 7.08 14.42 14.18
C PRO A 144 7.49 12.98 14.54
N GLY A 145 6.60 12.20 15.17
CA GLY A 145 6.87 10.81 15.54
C GLY A 145 6.97 9.91 14.31
N THR A 146 6.02 10.05 13.39
CA THR A 146 6.06 9.35 12.09
C THR A 146 7.30 9.73 11.30
N ARG A 147 7.66 11.02 11.24
CA ARG A 147 8.86 11.48 10.54
C ARG A 147 10.13 10.87 11.12
N TRP A 148 10.24 10.80 12.44
CA TRP A 148 11.38 10.18 13.10
C TRP A 148 11.51 8.69 12.76
N ALA A 149 10.40 7.96 12.72
CA ALA A 149 10.37 6.55 12.31
C ALA A 149 10.78 6.36 10.83
N VAL A 150 10.35 7.26 9.93
CA VAL A 150 10.79 7.27 8.52
C VAL A 150 12.31 7.47 8.42
N HIS A 151 12.88 8.40 9.19
CA HIS A 151 14.34 8.56 9.27
C HIS A 151 15.03 7.33 9.86
N GLY A 152 14.40 6.64 10.82
CA GLY A 152 14.84 5.35 11.36
C GLY A 152 15.02 4.31 10.27
N LEU A 153 13.99 4.12 9.43
CA LEU A 153 14.04 3.25 8.27
C LEU A 153 15.12 3.67 7.27
N GLN A 154 15.28 4.97 7.01
CA GLN A 154 16.29 5.47 6.07
C GLN A 154 17.72 5.15 6.52
N ARG A 155 18.00 5.08 7.83
CA ARG A 155 19.31 4.67 8.36
C ARG A 155 19.64 3.19 8.10
N LEU A 156 18.65 2.35 7.80
CA LEU A 156 18.86 0.93 7.52
C LEU A 156 19.31 0.66 6.08
N VAL A 157 19.23 1.66 5.20
CA VAL A 157 19.49 1.55 3.76
C VAL A 157 20.44 2.62 3.26
N HIS A 158 20.99 2.36 2.08
CA HIS A 158 21.70 3.39 1.30
C HIS A 158 20.72 4.51 0.89
N PRO A 159 21.21 5.72 0.59
CA PRO A 159 20.40 6.81 0.03
C PRO A 159 19.56 6.33 -1.17
N GLY A 160 18.28 6.70 -1.19
CA GLY A 160 17.33 6.27 -2.24
C GLY A 160 16.73 4.86 -2.07
N GLY A 161 17.26 4.05 -1.15
CA GLY A 161 16.85 2.66 -0.91
C GLY A 161 15.59 2.46 -0.06
N LEU A 162 14.83 3.53 0.22
CA LEU A 162 13.59 3.47 1.00
C LEU A 162 12.37 3.76 0.12
N SER A 163 11.25 3.13 0.44
CA SER A 163 9.94 3.62 0.02
C SER A 163 8.86 3.31 1.04
N VAL A 164 7.97 4.29 1.22
CA VAL A 164 6.77 4.15 2.03
C VAL A 164 5.59 4.51 1.14
N ALA A 165 4.65 3.58 0.99
CA ALA A 165 3.47 3.76 0.16
C ALA A 165 2.21 3.38 0.95
N VAL A 166 1.22 4.26 0.94
CA VAL A 166 -0.11 4.03 1.50
C VAL A 166 -1.10 3.92 0.35
N SER A 167 -1.87 2.84 0.35
CA SER A 167 -3.03 2.67 -0.52
C SER A 167 -4.27 2.37 0.32
N PRO A 168 -5.48 2.35 -0.26
CA PRO A 168 -6.67 2.13 0.53
C PRO A 168 -6.74 0.79 1.25
N GLU A 169 -5.95 -0.19 0.83
CA GLU A 169 -5.96 -1.55 1.39
C GLU A 169 -4.75 -1.84 2.29
N ARG A 170 -3.68 -1.05 2.20
CA ARG A 170 -2.43 -1.35 2.90
C ARG A 170 -1.46 -0.19 3.03
N LEU A 171 -0.62 -0.27 4.05
CA LEU A 171 0.68 0.39 4.15
C LEU A 171 1.77 -0.58 3.67
N LEU A 172 2.65 -0.13 2.79
CA LEU A 172 3.82 -0.86 2.31
C LEU A 172 5.07 -0.05 2.62
N VAL A 173 5.96 -0.62 3.42
CA VAL A 173 7.33 -0.14 3.62
C VAL A 173 8.26 -1.11 2.92
N GLN A 174 9.13 -0.60 2.06
CA GLN A 174 10.17 -1.39 1.40
C GLN A 174 11.53 -0.77 1.64
N VAL A 175 12.45 -1.63 2.07
CA VAL A 175 13.83 -1.34 2.46
C VAL A 175 14.70 -2.13 1.48
N ASP A 176 15.46 -1.45 0.62
CA ASP A 176 16.32 -2.06 -0.41
C ASP A 176 17.63 -2.62 0.19
N ARG A 177 17.45 -3.51 1.17
CA ARG A 177 18.47 -4.29 1.85
C ARG A 177 17.85 -5.62 2.29
N ASP A 178 18.61 -6.70 2.15
CA ASP A 178 18.27 -7.99 2.73
C ASP A 178 18.54 -7.96 4.25
N LEU A 179 17.49 -8.06 5.06
CA LEU A 179 17.56 -8.06 6.53
C LEU A 179 17.37 -9.48 7.10
N SER A 180 17.50 -10.53 6.28
CA SER A 180 17.24 -11.91 6.70
C SER A 180 18.23 -12.48 7.72
N ASP A 181 19.45 -11.96 7.73
CA ASP A 181 20.54 -12.35 8.64
C ASP A 181 20.75 -11.36 9.80
N ASP A 182 20.07 -10.20 9.80
CA ASP A 182 20.24 -9.12 10.79
C ASP A 182 18.94 -8.93 11.58
N ALA A 183 18.82 -9.66 12.70
CA ALA A 183 17.60 -9.68 13.52
C ALA A 183 17.27 -8.30 14.10
N ASP A 184 18.28 -7.55 14.54
CA ASP A 184 18.08 -6.26 15.19
C ASP A 184 17.63 -5.21 14.16
N ALA A 185 18.24 -5.19 12.97
CA ALA A 185 17.78 -4.31 11.90
C ALA A 185 16.39 -4.69 11.38
N LEU A 186 16.08 -6.00 11.27
CA LEU A 186 14.74 -6.45 10.90
C LEU A 186 13.69 -6.01 11.95
N PHE A 187 14.03 -6.10 13.24
CA PHE A 187 13.14 -5.69 14.32
C PHE A 187 12.93 -4.19 14.34
N ALA A 188 14.00 -3.40 14.14
CA ALA A 188 13.92 -1.96 13.99
C ALA A 188 13.03 -1.57 12.80
N ALA A 189 13.22 -2.21 11.64
CA ALA A 189 12.41 -1.94 10.45
C ALA A 189 10.91 -2.21 10.69
N VAL A 190 10.60 -3.31 11.37
CA VAL A 190 9.21 -3.65 11.72
C VAL A 190 8.67 -2.66 12.74
N ALA A 191 9.42 -2.35 13.81
CA ALA A 191 8.99 -1.41 14.84
C ALA A 191 8.70 -0.02 14.26
N ASP A 192 9.62 0.54 13.47
CA ASP A 192 9.42 1.84 12.81
C ASP A 192 8.22 1.81 11.86
N THR A 193 8.00 0.70 11.15
CA THR A 193 6.80 0.54 10.30
C THR A 193 5.51 0.53 11.13
N LEU A 194 5.51 -0.09 12.31
CA LEU A 194 4.36 -0.09 13.20
C LEU A 194 4.10 1.32 13.77
N THR A 195 5.15 2.07 14.12
CA THR A 195 5.02 3.49 14.50
C THR A 195 4.39 4.32 13.38
N ILE A 196 4.83 4.12 12.13
CA ILE A 196 4.24 4.78 10.95
C ILE A 196 2.76 4.39 10.80
N HIS A 197 2.43 3.10 11.00
CA HIS A 197 1.05 2.63 10.95
C HIS A 197 0.16 3.28 12.01
N GLU A 198 0.64 3.40 13.23
CA GLU A 198 -0.07 4.06 14.34
C GLU A 198 -0.27 5.55 14.04
N GLY A 199 0.75 6.23 13.54
CA GLY A 199 0.67 7.63 13.08
C GLY A 199 -0.36 7.82 11.97
N LEU A 200 -0.41 6.91 10.99
CA LEU A 200 -1.43 6.91 9.92
C LEU A 200 -2.84 6.78 10.49
N ARG A 201 -3.05 5.81 11.38
CA ARG A 201 -4.34 5.57 12.03
C ARG A 201 -4.78 6.79 12.85
N ALA A 202 -3.84 7.43 13.55
CA ALA A 202 -4.10 8.63 14.34
C ALA A 202 -4.47 9.83 13.45
N GLY A 203 -3.70 10.09 12.40
CA GLY A 203 -3.97 11.17 11.43
C GLY A 203 -5.31 11.01 10.74
N VAL A 204 -5.63 9.80 10.24
CA VAL A 204 -6.93 9.49 9.64
C VAL A 204 -8.07 9.70 10.63
N ARG A 205 -7.90 9.26 11.88
CA ARG A 205 -8.94 9.43 12.91
C ARG A 205 -9.19 10.90 13.23
N ARG A 206 -8.13 11.71 13.36
CA ARG A 206 -8.25 13.17 13.56
C ARG A 206 -9.05 13.79 12.43
N ARG A 207 -8.66 13.51 11.18
CA ARG A 207 -9.32 14.10 10.02
C ARG A 207 -10.78 13.67 9.85
N ILE A 208 -11.09 12.41 10.12
CA ILE A 208 -12.48 11.92 10.13
C ILE A 208 -13.28 12.60 11.26
N SER A 209 -12.68 12.80 12.43
CA SER A 209 -13.35 13.42 13.57
C SER A 209 -13.62 14.92 13.41
N GLU A 210 -12.81 15.61 12.60
CA GLU A 210 -13.07 17.00 12.19
C GLU A 210 -14.30 17.13 11.28
N GLY A 211 -14.87 16.00 10.86
CA GLY A 211 -15.93 15.95 9.87
C GLY A 211 -15.37 16.15 8.46
N VAL A 212 -16.02 15.55 7.47
CA VAL A 212 -15.86 16.05 6.10
C VAL A 212 -16.33 17.50 6.18
N LYS A 213 -15.41 18.46 6.05
CA LYS A 213 -15.78 19.84 5.76
C LYS A 213 -16.44 19.77 4.40
N VAL A 214 -17.75 19.50 4.38
CA VAL A 214 -18.58 19.74 3.22
C VAL A 214 -18.34 21.20 2.99
N LEU A 215 -17.54 21.52 1.96
CA LEU A 215 -17.49 22.88 1.47
C LEU A 215 -18.95 23.18 1.23
N GLU A 216 -19.52 24.09 2.02
CA GLU A 216 -20.77 24.76 1.69
C GLU A 216 -20.47 25.59 0.43
N GLY A 217 -20.23 24.91 -0.68
CA GLY A 217 -20.76 25.37 -1.94
C GLY A 217 -22.25 25.52 -1.69
N ASP A 218 -22.81 26.59 -2.20
CA ASP A 218 -24.21 27.00 -2.10
C ASP A 218 -25.22 25.99 -2.67
N GLY A 219 -24.84 24.70 -2.75
CA GLY A 219 -25.53 23.64 -3.46
C GLY A 219 -25.53 23.84 -4.96
N ARG A 220 -24.88 24.91 -5.47
CA ARG A 220 -24.80 25.12 -6.91
C ARG A 220 -23.69 24.22 -7.46
N PRO A 221 -23.98 23.46 -8.53
CA PRO A 221 -22.95 22.79 -9.30
C PRO A 221 -21.86 23.82 -9.63
N ASP A 222 -20.60 23.43 -9.50
CA ASP A 222 -19.50 24.24 -10.02
C ASP A 222 -19.80 24.46 -11.53
N PRO A 223 -19.87 25.72 -12.02
CA PRO A 223 -20.20 25.98 -13.42
C PRO A 223 -19.21 25.35 -14.40
N ASP A 224 -18.00 24.98 -13.94
CA ASP A 224 -17.00 24.25 -14.70
C ASP A 224 -17.11 22.71 -14.55
N GLU A 225 -17.95 22.22 -13.63
CA GLU A 225 -18.26 20.80 -13.49
C GLU A 225 -19.23 20.40 -14.61
N GLY A 226 -18.64 19.85 -15.68
CA GLY A 226 -19.38 19.34 -16.84
C GLY A 226 -20.47 18.33 -16.45
N PRO A 227 -21.35 17.96 -17.41
CA PRO A 227 -22.50 17.13 -17.12
C PRO A 227 -22.10 15.81 -16.44
N PRO A 228 -22.93 15.28 -15.52
CA PRO A 228 -22.63 14.05 -14.82
C PRO A 228 -22.31 12.91 -15.80
N VAL A 229 -21.24 12.16 -15.58
CA VAL A 229 -20.79 11.09 -16.50
C VAL A 229 -21.12 9.71 -15.95
N CYS A 230 -21.80 8.89 -16.74
CA CYS A 230 -22.07 7.49 -16.42
C CYS A 230 -20.76 6.70 -16.40
N LYS A 231 -20.40 6.12 -15.25
CA LYS A 231 -19.16 5.33 -15.14
C LYS A 231 -19.21 3.95 -15.81
N VAL A 232 -20.32 3.59 -16.46
CA VAL A 232 -20.45 2.35 -17.25
C VAL A 232 -20.03 2.59 -18.70
N CYS A 233 -20.68 3.52 -19.40
CA CYS A 233 -20.37 3.83 -20.80
C CYS A 233 -19.34 4.96 -20.99
N GLY A 234 -19.16 5.83 -19.99
CA GLY A 234 -18.28 7.00 -20.07
C GLY A 234 -18.91 8.24 -20.71
N GLU A 235 -20.19 8.19 -21.05
CA GLU A 235 -20.93 9.31 -21.66
C GLU A 235 -21.65 10.16 -20.61
N ALA A 236 -21.98 11.40 -20.98
CA ALA A 236 -22.78 12.31 -20.16
C ALA A 236 -24.20 11.75 -19.93
N VAL A 237 -24.76 11.99 -18.76
CA VAL A 237 -26.12 11.63 -18.35
C VAL A 237 -26.99 12.89 -18.38
N ASP A 238 -27.04 13.53 -19.55
CA ASP A 238 -27.72 14.80 -19.82
C ASP A 238 -29.01 14.65 -20.65
N GLU A 239 -29.19 13.49 -21.28
CA GLU A 239 -30.33 13.15 -22.11
C GLU A 239 -30.90 11.76 -21.78
N GLY A 240 -32.23 11.67 -21.68
CA GLY A 240 -32.95 10.41 -21.50
C GLY A 240 -33.16 9.92 -20.06
N PRO A 241 -33.74 8.73 -19.88
CA PRO A 241 -34.03 8.16 -18.57
C PRO A 241 -32.74 7.81 -17.80
N ALA A 242 -32.63 8.32 -16.58
CA ALA A 242 -31.48 8.07 -15.72
C ALA A 242 -31.89 7.39 -14.41
N ILE A 243 -30.96 6.64 -13.82
CA ILE A 243 -31.06 6.04 -12.50
C ILE A 243 -29.94 6.60 -11.63
N VAL A 244 -30.30 7.12 -10.46
CA VAL A 244 -29.35 7.59 -9.45
C VAL A 244 -29.25 6.55 -8.34
N CYS A 245 -28.05 6.07 -8.06
CA CYS A 245 -27.84 5.08 -7.00
C CYS A 245 -28.24 5.66 -5.64
N GLU A 246 -29.11 4.97 -4.89
CA GLU A 246 -29.55 5.45 -3.58
C GLU A 246 -28.41 5.53 -2.54
N LYS A 247 -27.38 4.69 -2.71
CA LYS A 247 -26.29 4.58 -1.74
C LYS A 247 -25.24 5.67 -1.89
N CYS A 248 -24.88 6.06 -3.11
CA CYS A 248 -23.79 7.00 -3.36
C CYS A 248 -24.17 8.21 -4.22
N GLY A 249 -25.41 8.29 -4.71
CA GLY A 249 -25.87 9.40 -5.57
C GLY A 249 -25.29 9.39 -6.98
N ALA A 250 -24.56 8.35 -7.39
CA ALA A 250 -23.97 8.31 -8.72
C ALA A 250 -25.03 8.14 -9.82
N PRO A 251 -24.99 8.95 -10.88
CA PRO A 251 -25.91 8.86 -12.00
C PRO A 251 -25.46 7.80 -13.01
N HIS A 252 -26.44 7.10 -13.55
CA HIS A 252 -26.28 6.09 -14.59
C HIS A 252 -27.39 6.25 -15.62
N HIS A 253 -27.12 5.99 -16.90
CA HIS A 253 -28.21 5.76 -17.87
C HIS A 253 -29.04 4.56 -17.43
N ARG A 254 -30.35 4.60 -17.65
CA ARG A 254 -31.24 3.50 -17.29
C ARG A 254 -30.78 2.16 -17.87
N ASP A 255 -30.42 2.15 -19.15
CA ASP A 255 -29.98 0.94 -19.84
C ASP A 255 -28.66 0.40 -19.26
N CYS A 256 -27.73 1.29 -18.91
CA CYS A 256 -26.49 0.93 -18.23
C CYS A 256 -26.75 0.33 -16.83
N TRP A 257 -27.72 0.87 -16.10
CA TRP A 257 -28.11 0.34 -14.79
C TRP A 257 -28.76 -1.04 -14.91
N GLU A 258 -29.69 -1.21 -15.84
CA GLU A 258 -30.37 -2.49 -16.10
C GLU A 258 -29.40 -3.55 -16.60
N PHE A 259 -28.44 -3.17 -17.45
CA PHE A 259 -27.39 -4.07 -17.96
C PHE A 259 -26.44 -4.56 -16.87
N VAL A 260 -25.95 -3.66 -16.00
CA VAL A 260 -25.00 -4.02 -14.93
C VAL A 260 -25.71 -4.64 -13.72
N GLY A 261 -26.94 -4.21 -13.42
CA GLY A 261 -27.73 -4.65 -12.27
C GLY A 261 -27.29 -4.09 -10.91
N TRP A 262 -26.26 -3.25 -10.87
CA TRP A 262 -25.78 -2.53 -9.67
C TRP A 262 -24.98 -1.28 -10.02
N CYS A 263 -24.68 -0.45 -9.01
CA CYS A 263 -23.83 0.73 -9.15
C CYS A 263 -22.37 0.35 -9.48
N SER A 264 -21.83 0.92 -10.56
CA SER A 264 -20.46 0.67 -11.03
C SER A 264 -19.38 1.48 -10.31
N ILE A 265 -19.75 2.35 -9.37
CA ILE A 265 -18.77 3.07 -8.55
C ILE A 265 -18.01 2.09 -7.67
N TYR A 266 -16.69 2.11 -7.81
CA TYR A 266 -15.78 1.27 -7.03
C TYR A 266 -16.08 1.38 -5.53
N GLY A 267 -16.32 0.24 -4.88
CA GLY A 267 -16.63 0.16 -3.45
C GLY A 267 -18.08 0.48 -3.05
N CYS A 268 -18.92 0.98 -3.96
CA CYS A 268 -20.32 1.26 -3.64
C CYS A 268 -21.15 -0.03 -3.52
N GLY A 269 -21.30 -0.79 -4.62
CA GLY A 269 -22.09 -2.02 -4.64
C GLY A 269 -23.59 -1.85 -4.37
N GLY A 270 -24.13 -0.63 -4.53
CA GLY A 270 -25.57 -0.37 -4.38
C GLY A 270 -26.40 -1.06 -5.46
N LYS A 271 -27.50 -1.73 -5.08
CA LYS A 271 -28.41 -2.44 -6.00
C LYS A 271 -29.75 -1.74 -6.21
N VAL A 272 -29.98 -0.65 -5.47
CA VAL A 272 -31.20 0.15 -5.55
C VAL A 272 -30.83 1.52 -6.11
N GLY A 273 -31.61 1.96 -7.08
CA GLY A 273 -31.49 3.27 -7.69
C GLY A 273 -32.87 3.87 -7.92
N LYS A 274 -32.96 5.19 -7.88
CA LYS A 274 -34.20 5.93 -8.12
C LYS A 274 -34.17 6.52 -9.53
N PRO A 275 -35.29 6.46 -10.27
CA PRO A 275 -35.42 7.21 -11.51
C PRO A 275 -35.20 8.71 -11.25
N ALA A 276 -34.33 9.31 -12.05
CA ALA A 276 -34.13 10.75 -12.08
C ALA A 276 -34.59 11.28 -13.44
N PRO A 277 -35.45 12.31 -13.48
CA PRO A 277 -35.80 12.96 -14.73
C PRO A 277 -34.56 13.68 -15.28
N ALA A 278 -34.36 13.67 -16.60
CA ALA A 278 -33.22 14.31 -17.26
C ALA A 278 -33.05 15.79 -16.87
N SER A 279 -34.16 16.48 -16.57
CA SER A 279 -34.17 17.86 -16.09
C SER A 279 -33.53 18.05 -14.71
N ALA A 280 -33.49 17.02 -13.86
CA ALA A 280 -32.84 17.07 -12.55
C ALA A 280 -31.32 16.85 -12.62
N LEU A 281 -30.80 16.38 -13.75
CA LEU A 281 -29.38 16.11 -13.97
C LEU A 281 -28.68 17.18 -14.81
N ARG A 282 -29.45 18.04 -15.48
CA ARG A 282 -28.91 19.25 -16.10
C ARG A 282 -28.59 20.24 -14.99
N ALA A 283 -27.30 20.49 -14.76
CA ALA A 283 -26.88 21.70 -14.09
C ALA A 283 -27.54 22.87 -14.82
N THR A 284 -28.34 23.68 -14.12
CA THR A 284 -28.90 24.91 -14.70
C THR A 284 -27.75 25.74 -15.22
N ALA A 285 -27.58 25.79 -16.54
CA ALA A 285 -26.60 26.64 -17.17
C ALA A 285 -26.81 28.07 -16.66
N PRO A 286 -25.77 28.76 -16.18
CA PRO A 286 -25.91 30.15 -15.77
C PRO A 286 -26.47 30.95 -16.94
N ALA A 287 -27.46 31.80 -16.66
CA ALA A 287 -28.05 32.68 -17.67
C ALA A 287 -26.92 33.51 -18.34
N PRO A 288 -26.97 33.71 -19.66
CA PRO A 288 -25.96 34.50 -20.35
C PRO A 288 -25.88 35.90 -19.72
N PRO A 289 -24.68 36.46 -19.53
CA PRO A 289 -24.54 37.80 -18.95
C PRO A 289 -25.28 38.80 -19.83
N HIS A 290 -26.19 39.57 -19.21
CA HIS A 290 -26.85 40.70 -19.89
C HIS A 290 -25.76 41.71 -20.29
N SER A 291 -25.63 41.90 -21.61
CA SER A 291 -24.76 42.90 -22.25
C SER A 291 -25.28 44.32 -22.06
#